data_AF-A0A3D1THH9-F1
#
_entry.id   AF-A0A3D1THH9-F1
#
_cell.length_a   1.000
_cell.length_b   1.000
_cell.length_c   1.000
_cell.angle_alpha   90.00
_cell.angle_beta   90.00
_cell.angle_gamma   90.00
#
_symmetry.space_group_name_H-M   'P 1'
#
loop_
_entity.id
_entity.type
_entity.pdbx_description
1 polymer ?
#
loop_
_entity_poly.entity_id
_entity_poly.type
_entity_poly.pdbx_seq_one_letter_code
_entity_poly.pdbx_strand_id
1 'polypeptide(L)'
;MLLDLVQNIALLLMLVVGLQVLTQRFEKRRVLFRVAAGILFGVVGVVGMMTPLRFDEGVIYDGRSIVLALSGVFVGWISTLIAAVICVVYRIYLGGAGALAGSLVVVEAAILGLYFRRLSQRNERWMNPLSLLGLGVLVHALMVLLQLFIPGELGMAAVSRIGLPVMLFYPPAFLLAASVFLEVERHRAASMPWPGARSAIGHSSRRTRRSCPSGSSLRSNTGMRRRWKRSANWLGGLPMTSTTSSRGS
;
A
#
# COMPACT_ATOMS: atom_id res chain seq x y z
N MET A 1 -18.38 13.57 20.57
CA MET A 1 -16.94 13.33 20.79
C MET A 1 -16.60 11.86 21.08
N LEU A 2 -17.06 11.28 22.20
CA LEU A 2 -16.78 9.86 22.51
C LEU A 2 -17.41 8.89 21.49
N LEU A 3 -18.65 9.15 21.08
CA LEU A 3 -19.38 8.34 20.10
C LEU A 3 -18.71 8.36 18.72
N ASP A 4 -18.22 9.53 18.30
CA ASP A 4 -17.52 9.69 17.02
C ASP A 4 -16.14 9.01 17.03
N LEU A 5 -15.47 8.98 18.17
CA LEU A 5 -14.22 8.24 18.35
C LEU A 5 -14.45 6.73 18.30
N VAL A 6 -15.49 6.23 18.98
CA VAL A 6 -15.90 4.82 18.91
C VAL A 6 -16.26 4.42 17.48
N GLN A 7 -16.94 5.29 16.73
CA GLN A 7 -17.28 5.04 15.34
C GLN A 7 -16.05 4.93 14.44
N ASN A 8 -15.07 5.81 14.61
CA ASN A 8 -13.78 5.72 13.90
C ASN A 8 -13.01 4.43 14.24
N ILE A 9 -13.00 4.03 15.52
CA ILE A 9 -12.38 2.76 15.94
C ILE A 9 -13.13 1.57 15.30
N ALA A 10 -14.46 1.60 15.28
CA ALA A 10 -15.28 0.55 14.67
C ALA A 10 -14.99 0.43 13.16
N LEU A 11 -14.77 1.54 12.45
CA LEU A 11 -14.37 1.52 11.03
C LEU A 11 -13.00 0.89 10.82
N LEU A 12 -12.03 1.21 11.67
CA LEU A 12 -10.70 0.57 11.64
C LEU A 12 -10.81 -0.93 11.94
N LEU A 13 -11.62 -1.33 12.91
CA LEU A 13 -11.86 -2.74 13.23
C LEU A 13 -12.56 -3.47 12.06
N MET A 14 -13.57 -2.86 11.45
CA MET A 14 -14.24 -3.39 10.26
C MET A 14 -13.23 -3.62 9.13
N LEU A 15 -12.31 -2.69 8.93
CA LEU A 15 -11.26 -2.81 7.92
C LEU A 15 -10.28 -3.96 8.21
N VAL A 16 -9.80 -4.05 9.46
CA VAL A 16 -8.88 -5.12 9.88
C VAL A 16 -9.54 -6.50 9.71
N VAL A 17 -10.75 -6.66 10.23
CA VAL A 17 -11.51 -7.92 10.15
C VAL A 17 -11.87 -8.25 8.71
N GLY A 18 -12.36 -7.28 7.94
CA GLY A 18 -12.71 -7.47 6.54
C GLY A 18 -11.50 -7.92 5.71
N LEU A 19 -10.33 -7.28 5.90
CA LEU A 19 -9.12 -7.68 5.21
C LEU A 19 -8.67 -9.10 5.62
N GLN A 20 -8.89 -9.48 6.88
CA GLN A 20 -8.62 -10.84 7.35
C GLN A 20 -9.48 -11.88 6.64
N VAL A 21 -10.79 -11.66 6.56
CA VAL A 21 -11.71 -12.53 5.83
C VAL A 21 -11.31 -12.63 4.36
N LEU A 22 -11.00 -11.50 3.72
CA LEU A 22 -10.58 -11.47 2.31
C LEU A 22 -9.29 -12.24 2.08
N THR A 23 -8.32 -12.11 3.00
CA THR A 23 -7.05 -12.84 2.88
C THR A 23 -7.30 -14.33 2.94
N GLN A 24 -8.11 -14.81 3.90
CA GLN A 24 -8.44 -16.24 4.03
C GLN A 24 -9.21 -16.79 2.82
N ARG A 25 -10.11 -16.00 2.23
CA ARG A 25 -10.94 -16.43 1.10
C ARG A 25 -10.20 -16.41 -0.24
N PHE A 26 -9.29 -15.46 -0.44
CA PHE A 26 -8.70 -15.18 -1.75
C PHE A 26 -7.17 -15.32 -1.81
N GLU A 27 -6.54 -15.95 -0.82
CA GLU A 27 -5.08 -16.13 -0.74
C GLU A 27 -4.46 -16.65 -2.06
N LYS A 28 -5.13 -17.62 -2.69
CA LYS A 28 -4.68 -18.23 -3.95
C LYS A 28 -4.89 -17.35 -5.19
N ARG A 29 -5.81 -16.38 -5.15
CA ARG A 29 -6.19 -15.52 -6.29
C ARG A 29 -5.75 -14.07 -6.06
N ARG A 30 -4.45 -13.81 -6.27
CA ARG A 30 -3.80 -12.52 -5.97
C ARG A 30 -4.47 -11.29 -6.58
N VAL A 31 -5.00 -11.38 -7.81
CA VAL A 31 -5.68 -10.25 -8.46
C VAL A 31 -7.04 -9.99 -7.81
N LEU A 32 -7.83 -11.04 -7.60
CA LEU A 32 -9.15 -10.93 -6.98
C LEU A 32 -9.05 -10.39 -5.55
N PHE A 33 -8.06 -10.85 -4.77
CA PHE A 33 -7.77 -10.29 -3.45
C PHE A 33 -7.50 -8.79 -3.51
N ARG A 34 -6.65 -8.32 -4.44
CA ARG A 34 -6.32 -6.88 -4.57
C ARG A 34 -7.53 -6.04 -4.96
N VAL A 35 -8.39 -6.55 -5.85
CA VAL A 35 -9.61 -5.84 -6.25
C VAL A 35 -10.57 -5.77 -5.07
N ALA A 36 -10.86 -6.91 -4.44
CA ALA A 36 -11.77 -6.99 -3.30
C ALA A 36 -11.28 -6.14 -2.12
N ALA A 37 -9.97 -6.15 -1.82
CA ALA A 37 -9.39 -5.33 -0.77
C ALA A 37 -9.50 -3.84 -1.13
N GLY A 38 -9.25 -3.46 -2.38
CA GLY A 38 -9.43 -2.08 -2.83
C GLY A 38 -10.86 -1.59 -2.65
N ILE A 39 -11.84 -2.43 -2.99
CA ILE A 39 -13.27 -2.13 -2.78
C ILE A 39 -13.56 -1.99 -1.29
N LEU A 40 -13.08 -2.91 -0.43
CA LEU A 40 -13.28 -2.83 1.01
C LEU A 40 -12.72 -1.52 1.60
N PHE A 41 -11.47 -1.18 1.27
CA PHE A 41 -10.85 0.07 1.70
C PHE A 41 -11.60 1.30 1.19
N GLY A 42 -12.09 1.27 -0.06
CA GLY A 42 -12.93 2.32 -0.63
C GLY A 42 -14.26 2.48 0.10
N VAL A 43 -14.96 1.37 0.39
CA VAL A 43 -16.22 1.38 1.13
C VAL A 43 -16.02 1.90 2.55
N VAL A 44 -15.01 1.40 3.27
CA VAL A 44 -14.71 1.90 4.63
C VAL A 44 -14.38 3.39 4.60
N GLY A 45 -13.60 3.85 3.60
CA GLY A 45 -13.32 5.27 3.41
C GLY A 45 -14.57 6.11 3.14
N VAL A 46 -15.52 5.58 2.35
CA VAL A 46 -16.83 6.24 2.09
C VAL A 46 -17.69 6.28 3.35
N VAL A 47 -17.78 5.19 4.10
CA VAL A 47 -18.56 5.17 5.36
C VAL A 47 -17.99 6.17 6.34
N GLY A 48 -16.67 6.29 6.44
CA GLY A 48 -16.06 7.34 7.24
C GLY A 48 -16.49 8.75 6.78
N MET A 49 -16.56 9.02 5.46
CA MET A 49 -17.05 10.32 4.95
C MET A 49 -18.48 10.62 5.35
N MET A 50 -19.31 9.58 5.49
CA MET A 50 -20.71 9.71 5.94
C MET A 50 -20.81 10.01 7.43
N THR A 51 -19.76 9.72 8.20
CA THR A 51 -19.72 9.89 9.65
C THR A 51 -18.58 10.83 10.05
N PRO A 52 -18.60 12.10 9.59
CA PRO A 52 -17.53 13.04 9.88
C PRO A 52 -17.43 13.32 11.37
N LEU A 53 -16.21 13.43 11.89
CA LEU A 53 -15.98 14.07 13.19
C LEU A 53 -16.43 15.53 13.08
N ARG A 54 -17.59 15.85 13.65
CA ARG A 54 -18.12 17.21 13.69
C ARG A 54 -17.37 18.02 14.74
N PHE A 55 -16.35 18.75 14.32
CA PHE A 55 -15.61 19.65 15.21
C PHE A 55 -16.22 21.06 15.28
N ASP A 56 -16.78 21.56 14.17
CA ASP A 56 -17.80 22.63 14.09
C ASP A 56 -18.18 22.83 12.61
N GLU A 57 -19.18 23.66 12.31
CA GLU A 57 -19.84 23.84 11.01
C GLU A 57 -18.95 23.70 9.75
N GLY A 58 -19.29 22.72 8.90
CA GLY A 58 -18.91 22.68 7.47
C GLY A 58 -17.67 21.87 7.09
N VAL A 59 -16.82 21.43 8.03
CA VAL A 59 -15.56 20.73 7.68
C VAL A 59 -15.53 19.27 8.15
N ILE A 60 -15.43 18.35 7.19
CA ILE A 60 -15.52 16.89 7.36
C ILE A 60 -14.12 16.30 7.52
N TYR A 61 -13.75 15.95 8.76
CA TYR A 61 -12.52 15.23 9.09
C TYR A 61 -12.81 13.80 9.54
N ASP A 62 -12.09 12.84 8.97
CA ASP A 62 -12.41 11.43 9.08
C ASP A 62 -11.17 10.57 8.82
N GLY A 63 -11.14 9.34 9.32
CA GLY A 63 -10.05 8.37 9.25
C GLY A 63 -9.64 7.90 7.85
N ARG A 64 -10.16 8.50 6.77
CA ARG A 64 -9.86 8.13 5.38
C ARG A 64 -8.38 8.21 5.05
N SER A 65 -7.70 9.26 5.50
CA SER A 65 -6.26 9.43 5.26
C SER A 65 -5.49 8.22 5.82
N ILE A 66 -5.88 7.75 7.01
CA ILE A 66 -5.35 6.53 7.64
C ILE A 66 -5.67 5.32 6.77
N VAL A 67 -6.94 5.10 6.42
CA VAL A 67 -7.39 3.95 5.60
C VAL A 67 -6.63 3.90 4.26
N LEU A 68 -6.55 5.01 3.54
CA LEU A 68 -5.92 5.11 2.23
C LEU A 68 -4.41 4.92 2.31
N ALA A 69 -3.74 5.55 3.28
CA ALA A 69 -2.31 5.35 3.49
C ALA A 69 -2.00 3.89 3.86
N LEU A 70 -2.77 3.26 4.74
CA LEU A 70 -2.61 1.84 5.09
C LEU A 70 -2.84 0.92 3.89
N SER A 71 -3.81 1.23 3.02
CA SER A 71 -4.02 0.47 1.78
C SER A 71 -2.75 0.45 0.92
N GLY A 72 -2.06 1.59 0.84
CA GLY A 72 -0.82 1.76 0.09
C GLY A 72 0.34 1.02 0.72
N VAL A 73 0.51 1.17 2.04
CA VAL A 73 1.59 0.54 2.80
C VAL A 73 1.48 -0.99 2.74
N PHE A 74 0.31 -1.55 3.04
CA PHE A 74 0.14 -2.99 3.28
C PHE A 74 -0.38 -3.77 2.07
N VAL A 75 -1.36 -3.25 1.32
CA VAL A 75 -2.07 -4.04 0.29
C VAL A 75 -1.49 -3.83 -1.10
N GLY A 76 -1.32 -2.57 -1.51
CA GLY A 76 -0.53 -2.17 -2.68
C GLY A 76 -1.29 -1.41 -3.76
N TRP A 77 -0.58 -1.05 -4.83
CA TRP A 77 -1.03 -0.03 -5.79
C TRP A 77 -2.39 -0.29 -6.42
N ILE A 78 -2.74 -1.53 -6.76
CA ILE A 78 -4.04 -1.85 -7.37
C ILE A 78 -5.18 -1.54 -6.40
N SER A 79 -5.06 -2.02 -5.16
CA SER A 79 -6.06 -1.83 -4.11
C SER A 79 -6.18 -0.36 -3.73
N THR A 80 -5.04 0.33 -3.59
CA THR A 80 -5.00 1.76 -3.28
C THR A 80 -5.62 2.61 -4.38
N LEU A 81 -5.36 2.28 -5.65
CA LEU A 81 -5.95 3.02 -6.77
C LEU A 81 -7.48 2.88 -6.77
N ILE A 82 -7.98 1.65 -6.58
CA ILE A 82 -9.44 1.40 -6.51
C ILE A 82 -10.06 2.16 -5.32
N ALA A 83 -9.46 2.06 -4.14
CA ALA A 83 -9.93 2.75 -2.95
C ALA A 83 -9.94 4.28 -3.12
N ALA A 84 -8.87 4.83 -3.71
CA ALA A 84 -8.73 6.25 -3.99
C ALA A 84 -9.78 6.72 -5.00
N VAL A 85 -10.02 5.99 -6.08
CA VAL A 85 -11.06 6.33 -7.08
C VAL A 85 -12.44 6.36 -6.42
N ILE A 86 -12.80 5.31 -5.66
CA ILE A 86 -14.09 5.26 -4.95
C ILE A 86 -14.25 6.46 -4.03
N CYS A 87 -13.23 6.77 -3.24
CA CYS A 87 -13.24 7.88 -2.29
C CYS A 87 -13.32 9.24 -2.99
N VAL A 88 -12.52 9.49 -4.03
CA VAL A 88 -12.53 10.76 -4.77
C VAL A 88 -13.89 10.97 -5.44
N VAL A 89 -14.44 9.94 -6.10
CA VAL A 89 -15.76 10.03 -6.74
C VAL A 89 -16.84 10.38 -5.71
N TYR A 90 -16.85 9.69 -4.57
CA TYR A 90 -17.81 10.00 -3.50
C TYR A 90 -17.60 11.40 -2.91
N ARG A 91 -16.35 11.86 -2.79
CA ARG A 91 -16.05 13.21 -2.30
C ARG A 91 -16.52 14.31 -3.24
N ILE A 92 -16.36 14.12 -4.54
CA ILE A 92 -16.87 15.05 -5.55
C ILE A 92 -18.40 15.06 -5.52
N TYR A 93 -19.03 13.88 -5.37
CA TYR A 93 -20.48 13.76 -5.23
C TYR A 93 -21.05 14.50 -4.00
N LEU A 94 -20.35 14.47 -2.86
CA LEU A 94 -20.72 15.24 -1.67
C LEU A 94 -20.69 16.77 -1.89
N GLY A 95 -19.86 17.25 -2.82
CA GLY A 95 -19.71 18.69 -3.10
C GLY A 95 -19.18 19.51 -1.92
N GLY A 96 -19.46 20.82 -1.96
CA GLY A 96 -19.07 21.80 -0.93
C GLY A 96 -17.69 22.42 -1.12
N ALA A 97 -17.40 23.47 -0.34
CA ALA A 97 -16.16 24.26 -0.45
C ALA A 97 -14.88 23.43 -0.23
N GLY A 98 -14.96 22.35 0.55
CA GLY A 98 -13.85 21.43 0.81
C GLY A 98 -13.75 20.25 -0.16
N ALA A 99 -14.45 20.25 -1.30
CA ALA A 99 -14.42 19.13 -2.26
C ALA A 99 -13.02 18.94 -2.86
N LEU A 100 -12.38 20.03 -3.30
CA LEU A 100 -11.02 20.01 -3.85
C LEU A 100 -10.01 19.58 -2.79
N ALA A 101 -9.97 20.27 -1.64
CA ALA A 101 -9.07 19.96 -0.54
C ALA A 101 -9.23 18.49 -0.09
N GLY A 102 -10.47 18.02 0.09
CA GLY A 102 -10.72 16.62 0.48
C GLY A 102 -10.29 15.59 -0.57
N SER A 103 -10.40 15.91 -1.86
CA SER A 103 -9.93 15.02 -2.93
C SER A 103 -8.41 14.96 -2.98
N LEU A 104 -7.74 16.10 -2.78
CA LEU A 104 -6.27 16.16 -2.68
C LEU A 104 -5.76 15.35 -1.50
N VAL A 105 -6.43 15.38 -0.34
CA VAL A 105 -6.07 14.57 0.83
C VAL A 105 -6.13 13.06 0.52
N VAL A 106 -7.14 12.62 -0.23
CA VAL A 106 -7.25 11.19 -0.64
C VAL A 106 -6.07 10.79 -1.54
N VAL A 107 -5.77 11.63 -2.54
CA VAL A 107 -4.67 11.38 -3.49
C VAL A 107 -3.32 11.40 -2.79
N GLU A 108 -3.09 12.37 -1.92
CA GLU A 108 -1.89 12.51 -1.12
C GLU A 108 -1.65 11.29 -0.22
N ALA A 109 -2.64 10.89 0.57
CA ALA A 109 -2.53 9.73 1.46
C ALA A 109 -2.24 8.43 0.68
N ALA A 110 -2.89 8.25 -0.48
CA ALA A 110 -2.64 7.13 -1.37
C ALA A 110 -1.19 7.13 -1.90
N ILE A 111 -0.69 8.27 -2.37
CA ILE A 111 0.67 8.40 -2.89
C ILE A 111 1.71 8.15 -1.79
N LEU A 112 1.54 8.77 -0.62
CA LEU A 112 2.47 8.61 0.51
C LEU A 112 2.52 7.17 1.00
N GLY A 113 1.37 6.50 1.13
CA GLY A 113 1.32 5.09 1.50
C GLY A 113 2.05 4.19 0.49
N LEU A 114 1.83 4.42 -0.81
CA LEU A 114 2.51 3.66 -1.87
C LEU A 114 4.01 3.95 -1.96
N TYR A 115 4.40 5.20 -1.74
CA TYR A 115 5.80 5.60 -1.72
C TYR A 115 6.52 4.94 -0.53
N PHE A 116 5.92 5.00 0.66
CA PHE A 116 6.46 4.36 1.86
C PHE A 116 6.60 2.85 1.68
N ARG A 117 5.63 2.20 1.04
CA ARG A 117 5.77 0.78 0.67
C ARG A 117 7.00 0.50 -0.18
N ARG A 118 7.31 1.35 -1.17
CA ARG A 118 8.51 1.15 -1.99
C ARG A 118 9.79 1.30 -1.17
N LEU A 119 9.81 2.21 -0.19
CA LEU A 119 10.94 2.36 0.73
C LEU A 119 11.09 1.12 1.63
N SER A 120 9.99 0.63 2.20
CA SER A 120 10.01 -0.55 3.08
C SER A 120 10.32 -1.85 2.35
N GLN A 121 9.91 -1.97 1.08
CA GLN A 121 10.32 -3.09 0.22
C GLN A 121 11.82 -3.09 -0.12
N ARG A 122 12.46 -1.91 -0.13
CA ARG A 122 13.92 -1.80 -0.34
C ARG A 122 14.71 -2.07 0.93
N ASN A 123 14.15 -1.72 2.09
CA ASN A 123 14.80 -1.93 3.37
C ASN A 123 13.77 -2.12 4.48
N GLU A 124 13.75 -3.31 5.09
CA GLU A 124 12.82 -3.68 6.16
C GLU A 124 12.93 -2.76 7.39
N ARG A 125 14.05 -2.04 7.57
CA ARG A 125 14.23 -1.08 8.67
C ARG A 125 13.14 -0.01 8.73
N TRP A 126 12.51 0.31 7.59
CA TRP A 126 11.44 1.30 7.53
C TRP A 126 10.14 0.80 8.16
N MET A 127 10.01 -0.49 8.43
CA MET A 127 8.82 -1.07 9.06
C MET A 127 8.86 -1.04 10.60
N ASN A 128 9.60 -0.08 11.17
CA ASN A 128 9.66 0.13 12.61
C ASN A 128 8.59 1.14 13.09
N PRO A 129 8.19 1.11 14.37
CA PRO A 129 7.15 1.99 14.90
C PRO A 129 7.45 3.48 14.69
N LEU A 130 8.72 3.89 14.81
CA LEU A 130 9.12 5.29 14.65
C LEU A 130 8.95 5.80 13.21
N SER A 131 9.24 4.97 12.22
CA SER A 131 9.07 5.28 10.79
C SER A 131 7.60 5.35 10.41
N LEU A 132 6.77 4.46 10.99
CA LEU A 132 5.32 4.49 10.80
C LEU A 132 4.70 5.71 11.48
N LEU A 133 5.19 6.11 12.65
CA LEU A 133 4.80 7.36 13.29
C LEU A 133 5.18 8.55 12.42
N GLY A 134 6.40 8.57 11.87
CA GLY A 134 6.85 9.60 10.94
C GLY A 134 5.98 9.70 9.69
N LEU A 135 5.58 8.57 9.11
CA LEU A 135 4.59 8.54 8.01
C LEU A 135 3.24 9.10 8.45
N GLY A 136 2.76 8.70 9.62
CA GLY A 136 1.51 9.20 10.20
C GLY A 136 1.55 10.72 10.37
N VAL A 137 2.63 11.26 10.93
CA VAL A 137 2.81 12.72 11.06
C VAL A 137 2.83 13.39 9.69
N LEU A 138 3.56 12.84 8.72
CA LEU A 138 3.66 13.42 7.37
C LEU A 138 2.31 13.48 6.65
N VAL A 139 1.55 12.38 6.67
CA VAL A 139 0.20 12.30 6.07
C VAL A 139 -0.73 13.32 6.70
N HIS A 140 -0.70 13.46 8.03
CA HIS A 140 -1.61 14.40 8.70
C HIS A 140 -1.13 15.86 8.59
N ALA A 141 0.18 16.10 8.44
CA ALA A 141 0.75 17.43 8.17
C ALA A 141 0.29 17.97 6.84
N LEU A 142 0.45 17.16 5.79
CA LEU A 142 0.05 17.54 4.46
C LEU A 142 -1.48 17.64 4.37
N MET A 143 -2.22 16.74 5.04
CA MET A 143 -3.67 16.85 5.16
C MET A 143 -4.14 18.20 5.76
N VAL A 144 -3.46 18.69 6.81
CA VAL A 144 -3.77 20.01 7.40
C VAL A 144 -3.37 21.13 6.45
N LEU A 145 -2.20 21.03 5.80
CA LEU A 145 -1.73 22.02 4.84
C LEU A 145 -2.68 22.17 3.63
N LEU A 146 -3.24 21.05 3.15
CA LEU A 146 -4.18 21.04 2.03
C LEU A 146 -5.49 21.77 2.32
N GLN A 147 -5.81 22.05 3.59
CA GLN A 147 -7.00 22.83 3.93
C GLN A 147 -6.87 24.31 3.53
N LEU A 148 -5.65 24.79 3.27
CA LEU A 148 -5.42 26.13 2.72
C LEU A 148 -5.93 26.28 1.28
N PHE A 149 -6.24 25.18 0.58
CA PHE A 149 -6.90 25.21 -0.72
C PHE A 149 -8.42 25.47 -0.64
N ILE A 150 -9.00 25.50 0.56
CA ILE A 150 -10.38 25.92 0.75
C ILE A 150 -10.43 27.45 0.60
N PRO A 151 -11.24 27.98 -0.33
CA PRO A 151 -11.28 29.42 -0.58
C PRO A 151 -11.85 30.20 0.61
N GLY A 152 -11.28 31.39 0.85
CA GLY A 152 -11.73 32.33 1.88
C GLY A 152 -11.17 32.07 3.28
N GLU A 153 -11.76 32.72 4.28
CA GLU A 153 -11.40 32.63 5.71
C GLU A 153 -11.54 31.20 6.27
N LEU A 154 -12.36 30.36 5.63
CA LEU A 154 -12.68 29.00 6.07
C LEU A 154 -11.46 28.08 6.11
N GLY A 155 -10.53 28.20 5.17
CA GLY A 155 -9.33 27.36 5.13
C GLY A 155 -8.39 27.65 6.29
N MET A 156 -8.11 28.92 6.56
CA MET A 156 -7.24 29.34 7.66
C MET A 156 -7.89 29.05 9.02
N ALA A 157 -9.19 29.32 9.16
CA ALA A 157 -9.95 28.98 10.35
C ALA A 157 -9.95 27.47 10.61
N ALA A 158 -10.06 26.64 9.57
CA ALA A 158 -9.94 25.20 9.70
C ALA A 158 -8.56 24.83 10.25
N VAL A 159 -7.47 25.28 9.62
CA VAL A 159 -6.09 24.96 10.07
C VAL A 159 -5.86 25.34 11.54
N SER A 160 -6.24 26.55 11.95
CA SER A 160 -6.03 27.03 13.33
C SER A 160 -6.84 26.27 14.36
N ARG A 161 -8.08 25.86 14.03
CA ARG A 161 -8.96 25.15 14.96
C ARG A 161 -8.67 23.66 15.06
N ILE A 162 -8.38 23.01 13.93
CA ILE A 162 -8.30 21.54 13.86
C ILE A 162 -6.87 21.01 13.73
N GLY A 163 -5.91 21.85 13.32
CA GLY A 163 -4.55 21.42 13.06
C GLY A 163 -3.89 20.79 14.29
N LEU A 164 -4.06 21.42 15.47
CA LEU A 164 -3.51 20.91 16.72
C LEU A 164 -4.21 19.62 17.19
N PRO A 165 -5.55 19.53 17.28
CA PRO A 165 -6.23 18.27 17.60
C PRO A 165 -5.87 17.12 16.64
N VAL A 166 -5.87 17.37 15.32
CA VAL A 166 -5.54 16.34 14.33
C VAL A 166 -4.12 15.83 14.53
N MET A 167 -3.16 16.73 14.73
CA MET A 167 -1.76 16.34 14.98
C MET A 167 -1.55 15.56 16.26
N LEU A 168 -2.34 15.84 17.29
CA LEU A 168 -2.21 15.15 18.56
C LEU A 168 -2.80 13.73 18.52
N PHE A 169 -3.95 13.54 17.86
CA PHE A 169 -4.69 12.28 17.91
C PHE A 169 -4.46 11.35 16.71
N TYR A 170 -4.34 11.90 15.50
CA TYR A 170 -4.35 11.07 14.29
C TYR A 170 -3.02 10.34 14.01
N PRO A 171 -1.83 10.93 14.18
CA PRO A 171 -0.57 10.19 14.00
C PRO A 171 -0.43 9.00 14.97
N PRO A 172 -0.76 9.11 16.27
CA PRO A 172 -0.84 7.95 17.14
C PRO A 172 -1.88 6.92 16.70
N ALA A 173 -3.07 7.35 16.29
CA ALA A 173 -4.10 6.45 15.78
C ALA A 173 -3.64 5.69 14.52
N PHE A 174 -2.95 6.38 13.61
CA PHE A 174 -2.32 5.79 12.44
C PHE A 174 -1.28 4.73 12.83
N LEU A 175 -0.40 5.06 13.79
CA LEU A 175 0.60 4.13 14.28
C LEU A 175 -0.04 2.89 14.89
N LEU A 176 -1.08 3.06 15.71
CA LEU A 176 -1.83 1.95 16.30
C LEU A 176 -2.43 1.07 15.21
N ALA A 177 -3.14 1.65 14.25
CA ALA A 177 -3.73 0.90 13.14
C ALA A 177 -2.63 0.18 12.32
N ALA A 178 -1.53 0.84 11.98
CA ALA A 178 -0.42 0.23 11.27
C ALA A 178 0.23 -0.92 12.06
N SER A 179 0.34 -0.79 13.39
CA SER A 179 0.89 -1.83 14.26
C SER A 179 0.01 -3.08 14.32
N VAL A 180 -1.32 -2.91 14.39
CA VAL A 180 -2.28 -4.02 14.31
C VAL A 180 -2.14 -4.75 12.98
N PHE A 181 -2.06 -4.02 11.87
CA PHE A 181 -1.83 -4.60 10.54
C PHE A 181 -0.49 -5.36 10.45
N LEU A 182 0.58 -4.80 11.01
CA LEU A 182 1.88 -5.48 11.07
C LEU A 182 1.80 -6.78 11.88
N GLU A 183 1.15 -6.76 13.03
CA GLU A 183 1.06 -7.94 13.89
C GLU A 183 0.22 -9.05 13.22
N VAL A 184 -0.87 -8.69 12.55
CA VAL A 184 -1.66 -9.62 11.73
C VAL A 184 -0.78 -10.27 10.64
N GLU A 185 0.06 -9.50 9.96
CA GLU A 185 0.97 -10.02 8.93
C GLU A 185 2.05 -10.93 9.53
N ARG A 186 2.61 -10.56 10.69
CA ARG A 186 3.60 -11.37 11.42
C ARG A 186 3.02 -12.70 11.90
N HIS A 187 1.82 -12.69 12.47
CA HIS A 187 1.12 -13.90 12.89
C HIS A 187 0.84 -14.85 11.72
N ARG A 188 0.49 -14.32 10.54
CA ARG A 188 0.33 -15.12 9.32
C ARG A 188 1.63 -15.73 8.83
N ALA A 189 2.74 -14.98 8.89
CA ALA A 189 4.05 -15.50 8.53
C ALA A 189 4.54 -16.58 9.53
N ALA A 190 4.11 -16.50 10.80
CA ALA A 190 4.44 -17.47 11.83
C ALA A 190 3.62 -18.76 11.73
N SER A 191 2.34 -18.69 11.32
CA SER A 191 1.44 -19.84 11.19
C SER A 191 1.66 -20.68 9.92
N MET A 192 2.60 -20.30 9.06
CA MET A 192 2.97 -21.12 7.89
C MET A 192 3.66 -22.43 8.34
N PRO A 193 3.17 -23.61 7.91
CA PRO A 193 3.61 -24.92 8.44
C PRO A 193 5.08 -25.30 8.22
N TRP A 194 5.83 -24.58 7.36
CA TRP A 194 7.20 -24.95 7.02
C TRP A 194 8.19 -23.81 7.24
N PRO A 195 9.27 -24.01 8.04
CA PRO A 195 10.31 -23.01 8.30
C PRO A 195 11.02 -22.48 7.04
N GLY A 196 11.07 -23.25 5.96
CA GLY A 196 11.65 -22.85 4.67
C GLY A 196 10.80 -21.87 3.86
N ALA A 197 9.53 -21.61 4.22
CA ALA A 197 8.72 -20.59 3.57
C ALA A 197 9.19 -19.16 3.93
N ARG A 198 9.72 -18.97 5.15
CA ARG A 198 10.27 -17.69 5.62
C ARG A 198 11.50 -17.25 4.82
N SER A 199 12.37 -18.19 4.46
CA SER A 199 13.54 -17.90 3.61
C SER A 199 13.14 -17.64 2.16
N ALA A 200 12.11 -18.31 1.63
CA ALA A 200 11.65 -18.08 0.24
C ALA A 200 11.01 -16.69 0.02
N ILE A 201 10.31 -16.15 1.01
CA ILE A 201 9.70 -14.80 0.94
C ILE A 201 10.76 -13.72 1.16
N GLY A 202 11.68 -13.91 2.11
CA GLY A 202 12.84 -13.03 2.32
C GLY A 202 13.88 -13.05 1.18
N HIS A 203 13.90 -14.11 0.36
CA HIS A 203 14.81 -14.22 -0.79
C HIS A 203 14.23 -13.72 -2.13
N SER A 204 12.95 -13.38 -2.24
CA SER A 204 12.40 -12.86 -3.51
C SER A 204 12.90 -11.45 -3.86
N SER A 205 13.50 -10.72 -2.90
CA SER A 205 14.27 -9.48 -3.12
C SER A 205 15.78 -9.72 -3.34
N ARG A 206 16.27 -10.95 -3.15
CA ARG A 206 17.68 -11.35 -3.37
C ARG A 206 17.88 -12.11 -4.68
N ARG A 207 17.28 -11.64 -5.79
CA ARG A 207 17.57 -12.15 -7.13
C ARG A 207 18.31 -11.13 -8.00
N THR A 208 19.33 -10.48 -7.44
CA THR A 208 20.51 -10.02 -8.18
C THR A 208 21.73 -10.12 -7.30
N ARG A 209 22.76 -10.85 -7.77
CA ARG A 209 24.01 -11.26 -7.10
C ARG A 209 23.97 -12.60 -6.37
N ARG A 210 23.84 -13.68 -7.15
CA ARG A 210 24.63 -14.89 -6.90
C ARG A 210 26.05 -14.62 -7.43
N SER A 211 26.95 -14.21 -6.54
CA SER A 211 28.36 -14.54 -6.66
C SER A 211 28.49 -16.04 -6.35
N CYS A 212 29.04 -16.79 -7.29
CA CYS A 212 29.35 -18.21 -7.12
C CYS A 212 30.32 -18.41 -5.94
N PRO A 213 30.20 -19.48 -5.15
CA PRO A 213 31.28 -19.91 -4.28
C PRO A 213 32.26 -20.75 -5.10
N SER A 214 33.39 -20.17 -5.52
CA SER A 214 34.55 -20.98 -5.86
C SER A 214 35.37 -21.15 -4.59
N GLY A 215 35.27 -22.33 -4.00
CA GLY A 215 36.34 -22.83 -3.16
C GLY A 215 37.64 -22.93 -3.94
N SER A 216 38.72 -22.94 -3.18
CA SER A 216 40.09 -23.24 -3.53
C SER A 216 40.89 -22.15 -4.25
N SER A 217 41.91 -21.66 -3.55
CA SER A 217 43.22 -21.53 -4.17
C SER A 217 44.28 -21.82 -3.14
N LEU A 218 44.98 -22.94 -3.32
CA LEU A 218 46.44 -23.00 -3.28
C LEU A 218 46.91 -24.24 -4.04
N ARG A 219 46.95 -24.15 -5.37
CA ARG A 219 48.16 -24.42 -6.17
C ARG A 219 47.92 -24.22 -7.66
N SER A 220 48.85 -23.45 -8.27
CA SER A 220 49.39 -23.56 -9.64
C SER A 220 48.40 -23.67 -10.81
N ASN A 221 48.48 -22.96 -11.93
CA ASN A 221 49.45 -22.07 -12.56
C ASN A 221 48.79 -21.62 -13.88
N THR A 222 49.25 -20.52 -14.47
CA THR A 222 49.05 -20.07 -15.86
C THR A 222 47.70 -19.49 -16.30
N GLY A 223 47.75 -18.22 -16.73
CA GLY A 223 47.55 -17.96 -18.16
C GLY A 223 46.16 -17.57 -18.66
N MET A 224 45.56 -16.53 -18.07
CA MET A 224 44.91 -15.40 -18.74
C MET A 224 44.36 -15.54 -20.19
N ARG A 225 43.03 -15.32 -20.28
CA ARG A 225 42.25 -14.57 -21.31
C ARG A 225 41.82 -15.24 -22.64
N ARG A 226 40.51 -14.96 -22.91
CA ARG A 226 39.68 -15.05 -24.15
C ARG A 226 38.73 -16.26 -24.04
N ARG A 227 37.38 -16.16 -24.13
CA ARG A 227 36.54 -15.29 -24.96
C ARG A 227 35.06 -15.55 -24.57
N TRP A 228 34.28 -14.48 -24.47
CA TRP A 228 32.81 -14.50 -24.38
C TRP A 228 32.16 -15.08 -25.65
N LYS A 229 31.11 -15.90 -25.52
CA LYS A 229 29.84 -15.91 -26.30
C LYS A 229 29.08 -17.23 -26.10
N ARG A 230 27.74 -17.14 -26.24
CA ARG A 230 26.68 -18.19 -26.11
C ARG A 230 26.18 -18.29 -24.66
N SER A 231 24.93 -17.99 -24.33
CA SER A 231 23.71 -18.45 -25.01
C SER A 231 22.55 -17.48 -24.80
N ALA A 232 22.09 -16.90 -25.90
CA ALA A 232 20.73 -16.40 -26.09
C ALA A 232 20.12 -17.30 -27.17
N ASN A 233 19.01 -17.97 -26.86
CA ASN A 233 17.97 -18.49 -27.77
C ASN A 233 17.17 -19.58 -27.03
N TRP A 234 16.04 -19.17 -26.46
CA TRP A 234 14.96 -20.08 -26.04
C TRP A 234 13.63 -19.42 -26.37
N LEU A 235 13.29 -19.38 -27.66
CA LEU A 235 11.95 -19.20 -28.20
C LEU A 235 11.94 -19.79 -29.61
N GLY A 236 11.17 -20.85 -29.84
CA GLY A 236 10.96 -21.42 -31.17
C GLY A 236 10.74 -22.94 -31.16
N GLY A 237 9.49 -23.35 -30.97
CA GLY A 237 9.09 -24.75 -31.07
C GLY A 237 7.58 -24.87 -31.28
N LEU A 238 7.13 -24.57 -32.51
CA LEU A 238 5.85 -25.04 -33.05
C LEU A 238 6.17 -25.96 -34.24
N PRO A 239 5.54 -27.15 -34.35
CA PRO A 239 5.79 -28.05 -35.45
C PRO A 239 5.00 -27.62 -36.69
N MET A 240 5.70 -27.47 -37.82
CA MET A 240 5.08 -27.37 -39.14
C MET A 240 4.85 -28.76 -39.73
N THR A 241 3.64 -28.94 -40.25
CA THR A 241 3.15 -30.13 -40.95
C THR A 241 3.79 -30.24 -42.34
N SER A 242 4.10 -31.48 -42.69
CA SER A 242 4.62 -31.93 -43.98
C SER A 242 3.59 -31.75 -45.10
N THR A 243 3.98 -31.10 -46.20
CA THR A 243 3.37 -31.30 -47.52
C THR A 243 4.47 -31.52 -48.55
N THR A 244 4.46 -32.71 -49.13
CA THR A 244 5.37 -33.19 -50.16
C THR A 244 4.94 -32.67 -51.52
N SER A 245 5.94 -32.23 -52.30
CA SER A 245 5.83 -31.82 -53.69
C SER A 245 5.74 -33.02 -54.64
N SER A 246 4.84 -32.96 -55.63
CA SER A 246 5.05 -33.62 -56.93
C SER A 246 5.04 -32.54 -58.02
N ARG A 247 6.15 -32.45 -58.75
CA ARG A 247 6.28 -31.73 -60.03
C ARG A 247 5.89 -32.68 -61.16
N GLY A 248 5.13 -32.16 -62.12
CA GLY A 248 4.96 -32.72 -63.46
C GLY A 248 5.04 -31.58 -64.48
N SER A 249 5.71 -31.90 -65.60
CA SER A 249 6.08 -31.10 -66.80
C SER A 249 7.13 -30.01 -66.62
#